data_AF-A0A7T8KHL9-F1
#
_entry.id   AF-A0A7T8KHL9-F1
#
_cell.length_a   1.000
_cell.length_b   1.000
_cell.length_c   1.000
_cell.angle_alpha   90.00
_cell.angle_beta   90.00
_cell.angle_gamma   90.00
#
_symmetry.space_group_name_H-M   'P 1'
#
loop_
_entity.id
_entity.type
_entity.pdbx_description
1 polymer ?
#
loop_
_entity_poly.entity_id
_entity_poly.type
_entity_poly.pdbx_seq_one_letter_code
_entity_poly.pdbx_strand_id
1 'polypeptide(L)'
;MSKKSLPILGGVTSYGGWIRGGLLVMNITMTFDKAGKDNVTRSISYMDYYKEKYNVTITDPKQPMLISILKDRDRRGGMKEPISLIPELCQVTGQSDEIRANFRLQEAIQHLTRRDPPSRAQNILDFAGRLSIPEVKKLAADFDVKIGTHLVDLDARVLPQEQIILRNNQMASIKDFSFAWAIIFPQRDQDKVKAFYESIKKVAVGIRFSPPKLLPIANDRNVGSYLSTINEITPFNPDFLLVVVPDDRSDRYGAIKKLLLLQNSINNQVVTVKKCMNNERRMMSIATKVYIQMQCKIGSEAWRTNFSTPGIMVVGFDVYHDTTRKNTSVGAMVASVNPELTRYYTTTLSHKDNTELSTQIATMLVECLRAYQTRNKSLPSRIIFYRDGVGEGNVYQVKEDELKKLTHLTTTGPVPSRSQPPFNTPTRLPSSLVNIFIPKILLSTSKMNYGICKMA
;
A
#
# COMPACT_ATOMS: atom_id res chain seq x y z
N MET A 1 39.22 17.60 -7.83
CA MET A 1 37.76 17.44 -8.02
C MET A 1 37.40 15.98 -7.77
N SER A 2 36.84 15.71 -6.59
CA SER A 2 36.49 14.39 -6.08
C SER A 2 35.23 13.86 -6.77
N LYS A 3 35.35 12.77 -7.54
CA LYS A 3 34.19 11.98 -7.99
C LYS A 3 33.84 10.99 -6.87
N LYS A 4 32.79 11.32 -6.10
CA LYS A 4 32.17 10.39 -5.15
C LYS A 4 31.39 9.32 -5.92
N SER A 5 31.70 8.07 -5.64
CA SER A 5 30.95 6.88 -6.05
C SER A 5 29.60 6.82 -5.32
N LEU A 6 28.53 6.60 -6.07
CA LEU A 6 27.18 6.33 -5.55
C LEU A 6 27.00 4.81 -5.34
N PRO A 7 26.43 4.34 -4.21
CA PRO A 7 26.14 2.93 -4.01
C PRO A 7 24.85 2.53 -4.74
N ILE A 8 24.93 1.47 -5.55
CA ILE A 8 23.78 0.87 -6.24
C ILE A 8 23.02 0.00 -5.23
N LEU A 9 21.78 0.38 -4.91
CA LEU A 9 20.84 -0.36 -4.07
C LEU A 9 19.69 -0.88 -4.95
N GLY A 10 19.65 -2.19 -5.18
CA GLY A 10 18.52 -2.85 -5.84
C GLY A 10 18.87 -4.23 -6.38
N GLY A 11 18.50 -5.28 -5.63
CA GLY A 11 18.24 -6.63 -6.17
C GLY A 11 19.35 -7.46 -6.82
N VAL A 12 20.56 -6.92 -7.06
CA VAL A 12 21.70 -7.66 -7.61
C VAL A 12 22.84 -7.58 -6.60
N THR A 13 23.13 -8.70 -5.93
CA THR A 13 24.34 -8.85 -5.15
C THR A 13 25.48 -9.19 -6.10
N SER A 14 26.50 -8.34 -6.20
CA SER A 14 27.80 -8.78 -6.70
C SER A 14 28.38 -9.75 -5.68
N TYR A 15 28.27 -11.05 -5.96
CA TYR A 15 28.99 -12.04 -5.16
C TYR A 15 30.43 -12.10 -5.66
N GLY A 16 31.33 -11.44 -4.93
CA GLY A 16 32.70 -11.91 -4.85
C GLY A 16 32.72 -13.16 -3.99
N GLY A 17 32.58 -14.34 -4.60
CA GLY A 17 32.77 -15.61 -3.91
C GLY A 17 34.23 -15.74 -3.50
N TRP A 18 34.49 -15.80 -2.19
CA TRP A 18 35.81 -16.15 -1.66
C TRP A 18 36.04 -17.65 -1.85
N ILE A 19 36.69 -18.02 -2.94
CA ILE A 19 37.43 -19.29 -3.00
C ILE A 19 38.83 -18.97 -2.48
N ARG A 20 39.39 -19.86 -1.64
CA ARG A 20 40.72 -19.72 -1.02
C ARG A 20 41.74 -19.11 -2.00
N GLY A 21 42.12 -17.85 -1.77
CA GLY A 21 43.18 -17.16 -2.52
C GLY A 21 42.74 -16.35 -3.74
N GLY A 22 41.92 -15.30 -3.56
CA GLY A 22 41.76 -14.22 -4.55
C GLY A 22 40.33 -13.94 -4.99
N LEU A 23 40.00 -12.66 -5.18
CA LEU A 23 38.70 -12.21 -5.71
C LEU A 23 38.64 -12.49 -7.21
N LEU A 24 38.03 -13.60 -7.62
CA LEU A 24 37.88 -13.93 -9.04
C LEU A 24 36.71 -13.11 -9.62
N VAL A 25 37.04 -11.95 -10.21
CA VAL A 25 36.06 -11.14 -10.94
C VAL A 25 35.77 -11.85 -12.25
N MET A 26 34.58 -12.45 -12.37
CA MET A 26 34.16 -13.03 -13.64
C MET A 26 34.10 -11.94 -14.71
N ASN A 27 34.73 -12.19 -15.86
CA ASN A 27 34.77 -11.28 -17.00
C ASN A 27 34.27 -11.98 -18.27
N ILE A 28 33.98 -11.21 -19.32
CA ILE A 28 33.37 -11.73 -20.54
C ILE A 28 34.33 -12.59 -21.39
N THR A 29 35.64 -12.53 -21.12
CA THR A 29 36.64 -13.38 -21.80
C THR A 29 36.77 -14.75 -21.16
N MET A 30 36.17 -14.97 -19.98
CA MET A 30 36.04 -16.30 -19.40
C MET A 30 35.20 -17.21 -20.28
N THR A 31 35.52 -18.50 -20.23
CA THR A 31 34.80 -19.53 -20.94
C THR A 31 33.81 -20.25 -20.05
N PHE A 32 32.78 -20.81 -20.67
CA PHE A 32 31.86 -21.74 -20.04
C PHE A 32 31.64 -22.94 -20.95
N ASP A 33 31.25 -24.04 -20.32
CA ASP A 33 31.03 -25.31 -20.99
C ASP A 33 29.65 -25.33 -21.65
N LYS A 34 29.65 -25.25 -22.98
CA LYS A 34 28.44 -25.33 -23.80
C LYS A 34 28.24 -26.76 -24.26
N ALA A 35 27.15 -27.38 -23.84
CA ALA A 35 26.72 -28.67 -24.41
C ALA A 35 26.30 -28.47 -25.87
N GLY A 36 26.99 -29.14 -26.80
CA GLY A 36 26.61 -29.22 -28.20
C GLY A 36 25.41 -30.14 -28.43
N LYS A 37 24.81 -30.09 -29.64
CA LYS A 37 23.73 -31.01 -30.04
C LYS A 37 24.15 -32.49 -30.04
N ASP A 38 25.45 -32.75 -30.07
CA ASP A 38 26.05 -34.08 -30.15
C ASP A 38 26.55 -34.60 -28.78
N ASN A 39 26.09 -34.02 -27.66
CA ASN A 39 26.59 -34.27 -26.28
C ASN A 39 28.09 -34.01 -26.06
N VAL A 40 28.79 -33.41 -27.03
CA VAL A 40 30.17 -32.94 -26.86
C VAL A 40 30.16 -31.55 -26.24
N THR A 41 30.81 -31.43 -25.08
CA THR A 41 30.98 -30.16 -24.38
C THR A 41 32.11 -29.36 -25.00
N ARG A 42 31.83 -28.13 -25.46
CA ARG A 42 32.83 -27.20 -25.97
C ARG A 42 32.95 -26.01 -25.04
N SER A 43 34.17 -25.71 -24.60
CA SER A 43 34.45 -24.47 -23.87
C SER A 43 34.42 -23.29 -24.85
N ILE A 44 33.57 -22.30 -24.58
CA ILE A 44 33.40 -21.10 -25.41
C ILE A 44 33.40 -19.86 -24.52
N SER A 45 34.03 -18.76 -24.97
CA SER A 45 33.98 -17.50 -24.22
C SER A 45 32.58 -16.91 -24.25
N TYR A 46 32.22 -16.09 -23.25
CA TYR A 46 30.94 -15.37 -23.31
C TYR A 46 30.88 -14.48 -24.56
N MET A 47 31.99 -13.82 -24.93
CA MET A 47 32.05 -13.01 -26.15
C MET A 47 31.73 -13.80 -27.41
N ASP A 48 32.40 -14.93 -27.59
CA ASP A 48 32.23 -15.76 -28.79
C ASP A 48 30.83 -16.37 -28.82
N TYR A 49 30.28 -16.76 -27.66
CA TYR A 49 28.93 -17.28 -27.59
C TYR A 49 27.87 -16.28 -28.05
N TYR A 50 27.93 -15.02 -27.56
CA TYR A 50 26.97 -14.00 -27.97
C TYR A 50 27.15 -13.60 -29.44
N LYS A 51 28.39 -13.63 -29.94
CA LYS A 51 28.68 -13.39 -31.35
C LYS A 51 28.17 -14.51 -32.25
N GLU A 52 28.43 -15.77 -31.91
CA GLU A 52 27.98 -16.93 -32.69
C GLU A 52 26.46 -17.10 -32.66
N LYS A 53 25.83 -16.98 -31.49
CA LYS A 53 24.41 -17.32 -31.32
C LYS A 53 23.45 -16.17 -31.64
N TYR A 54 23.83 -14.95 -31.28
CA TYR A 54 22.96 -13.77 -31.39
C TYR A 54 23.50 -12.69 -32.33
N ASN A 55 24.70 -12.90 -32.91
CA ASN A 55 25.39 -11.91 -33.74
C ASN A 55 25.61 -10.56 -33.06
N VAL A 56 25.85 -10.58 -31.74
CA VAL A 56 26.09 -9.36 -30.95
C VAL A 56 27.58 -9.23 -30.65
N THR A 57 28.15 -8.07 -30.97
CA THR A 57 29.53 -7.71 -30.61
C THR A 57 29.51 -6.88 -29.33
N ILE A 58 30.26 -7.31 -28.31
CA ILE A 58 30.34 -6.62 -27.02
C ILE A 58 31.44 -5.57 -27.08
N THR A 59 31.14 -4.35 -26.64
CA THR A 59 32.04 -3.19 -26.80
C THR A 59 33.01 -3.01 -25.63
N ASP A 60 32.61 -3.36 -24.40
CA ASP A 60 33.49 -3.27 -23.23
C ASP A 60 33.94 -4.65 -22.72
N PRO A 61 35.17 -5.09 -23.02
CA PRO A 61 35.69 -6.38 -22.55
C PRO A 61 36.06 -6.44 -21.07
N LYS A 62 36.11 -5.29 -20.37
CA LYS A 62 36.47 -5.22 -18.95
C LYS A 62 35.25 -5.14 -18.04
N GLN A 63 34.05 -5.16 -18.60
CA GLN A 63 32.83 -5.11 -17.80
C GLN A 63 32.69 -6.36 -16.91
N PRO A 64 32.15 -6.20 -15.68
CA PRO A 64 31.86 -7.34 -14.81
C PRO A 64 30.69 -8.16 -15.35
N MET A 65 30.49 -9.37 -14.82
CA MET A 65 29.32 -10.20 -15.13
C MET A 65 28.21 -10.01 -14.07
N LEU A 66 26.94 -10.07 -14.49
CA LEU A 66 25.79 -10.17 -13.59
C LEU A 66 25.44 -11.63 -13.36
N ILE A 67 25.39 -12.07 -12.11
CA ILE A 67 25.02 -13.45 -11.77
C ILE A 67 23.55 -13.47 -11.34
N SER A 68 22.71 -14.13 -12.14
CA SER A 68 21.31 -14.39 -11.81
C SER A 68 21.19 -15.72 -11.07
N ILE A 69 20.76 -15.64 -9.81
CA ILE A 69 20.56 -16.81 -8.96
C ILE A 69 19.25 -17.49 -9.33
N LEU A 70 19.32 -18.78 -9.63
CA LEU A 70 18.16 -19.61 -9.96
C LEU A 70 17.15 -19.65 -8.81
N LYS A 71 15.86 -19.48 -9.13
CA LYS A 71 14.78 -19.70 -8.16
C LYS A 71 14.52 -21.20 -7.99
N ASP A 72 13.83 -21.59 -6.93
CA ASP A 72 13.51 -23.00 -6.65
C ASP A 72 12.69 -23.68 -7.76
N ARG A 73 11.96 -22.89 -8.56
CA ARG A 73 11.29 -23.40 -9.77
C ARG A 73 12.30 -23.83 -10.84
N ASP A 74 13.32 -23.03 -11.07
CA ASP A 74 14.32 -23.27 -12.12
C ASP A 74 15.23 -24.44 -11.76
N ARG A 75 15.53 -24.59 -10.46
CA ARG A 75 16.23 -25.76 -9.90
C ARG A 75 15.45 -27.05 -10.11
N ARG A 76 14.13 -27.03 -9.85
CA ARG A 76 13.24 -28.17 -10.13
C ARG A 76 13.10 -28.47 -11.62
N GLY A 77 13.27 -27.47 -12.48
CA GLY A 77 13.32 -27.60 -13.93
C GLY A 77 14.65 -28.13 -14.49
N GLY A 78 15.60 -28.54 -13.64
CA GLY A 78 16.86 -29.16 -14.05
C GLY A 78 18.04 -28.19 -14.21
N MET A 79 17.86 -26.89 -13.98
CA MET A 79 18.98 -25.94 -13.98
C MET A 79 19.75 -26.04 -12.65
N LYS A 80 21.05 -26.36 -12.72
CA LYS A 80 21.89 -26.58 -11.54
C LYS A 80 22.79 -25.38 -11.21
N GLU A 81 23.11 -24.56 -12.20
CA GLU A 81 24.12 -23.50 -12.07
C GLU A 81 23.55 -22.08 -12.28
N PRO A 82 24.06 -21.06 -11.56
CA PRO A 82 23.67 -19.68 -11.77
C PRO A 82 23.90 -19.21 -13.20
N ILE A 83 23.07 -18.29 -13.68
CA ILE A 83 23.17 -17.76 -15.05
C ILE A 83 24.02 -16.48 -15.04
N SER A 84 25.10 -16.48 -15.80
CA SER A 84 25.96 -15.31 -16.00
C SER A 84 25.49 -14.47 -17.19
N LEU A 85 25.22 -13.18 -16.96
CA LEU A 85 24.69 -12.23 -17.93
C LEU A 85 25.67 -11.06 -18.12
N ILE A 86 25.70 -10.50 -19.33
CA ILE A 86 26.57 -9.37 -19.68
C ILE A 86 25.80 -8.05 -19.45
N PRO A 87 26.29 -7.13 -18.59
CA PRO A 87 25.61 -5.89 -18.28
C PRO A 87 25.22 -5.04 -19.49
N GLU A 88 26.11 -4.94 -20.49
CA GLU A 88 25.88 -4.19 -21.73
C GLU A 88 24.62 -4.66 -22.49
N LEU A 89 24.24 -5.93 -22.33
CA LEU A 89 23.07 -6.52 -22.97
C LEU A 89 21.84 -6.55 -22.06
N CYS A 90 21.97 -6.08 -20.81
CA CYS A 90 20.92 -6.09 -19.82
C CYS A 90 20.26 -4.71 -19.71
N GLN A 91 18.95 -4.68 -19.92
CA GLN A 91 18.14 -3.49 -19.64
C GLN A 91 17.37 -3.68 -18.34
N VAL A 92 17.45 -2.69 -17.46
CA VAL A 92 16.64 -2.68 -16.24
C VAL A 92 15.18 -2.49 -16.65
N THR A 93 14.35 -3.47 -16.33
CA THR A 93 12.91 -3.43 -16.63
C THR A 93 12.13 -2.84 -15.46
N GLY A 94 10.92 -2.36 -15.74
CA GLY A 94 10.07 -1.68 -14.76
C GLY A 94 10.34 -0.18 -14.66
N GLN A 95 9.62 0.47 -13.75
CA GLN A 95 9.79 1.90 -13.48
C GLN A 95 10.62 2.07 -12.22
N SER A 96 11.74 2.79 -12.33
CA SER A 96 12.52 3.21 -11.16
C SER A 96 11.71 4.17 -10.29
N ASP A 97 12.06 4.28 -9.01
CA ASP A 97 11.38 5.21 -8.10
C ASP A 97 11.54 6.68 -8.55
N GLU A 98 12.64 7.00 -9.23
CA GLU A 98 12.87 8.31 -9.87
C GLU A 98 11.88 8.57 -11.01
N ILE A 99 11.64 7.56 -11.87
CA ILE A 99 10.66 7.61 -12.95
C ILE A 99 9.23 7.71 -12.38
N ARG A 100 8.95 7.03 -11.27
CA ARG A 100 7.65 7.13 -10.56
C ARG A 100 7.44 8.48 -9.90
N ALA A 101 8.50 9.07 -9.34
CA ALA A 101 8.46 10.39 -8.72
C ALA A 101 8.36 11.53 -9.74
N ASN A 102 8.81 11.31 -10.98
CA ASN A 102 8.70 12.29 -12.05
C ASN A 102 7.28 12.38 -12.61
N PHE A 103 6.50 13.34 -12.10
CA PHE A 103 5.11 13.56 -12.50
C PHE A 103 4.93 13.77 -14.01
N ARG A 104 5.82 14.53 -14.68
CA ARG A 104 5.71 14.79 -16.13
C ARG A 104 5.87 13.51 -16.95
N LEU A 105 6.82 12.67 -16.56
CA LEU A 105 7.04 11.38 -17.21
C LEU A 105 5.86 10.43 -16.96
N GLN A 106 5.34 10.39 -15.73
CA GLN A 106 4.14 9.62 -15.41
C GLN A 106 2.90 10.09 -16.17
N GLU A 107 2.72 11.41 -16.33
CA GLU A 107 1.63 12.00 -17.12
C GLU A 107 1.74 11.61 -18.60
N ALA A 108 2.92 11.74 -19.19
CA ALA A 108 3.18 11.30 -20.57
C ALA A 108 2.91 9.79 -20.76
N ILE A 109 3.39 8.95 -19.83
CA ILE A 109 3.10 7.50 -19.84
C ILE A 109 1.60 7.25 -19.70
N GLN A 110 0.89 8.00 -18.85
CA GLN A 110 -0.56 7.86 -18.68
C GLN A 110 -1.32 8.22 -19.96
N HIS A 111 -0.91 9.25 -20.70
CA HIS A 111 -1.51 9.57 -22.00
C HIS A 111 -1.32 8.45 -23.03
N LEU A 112 -0.20 7.72 -22.98
CA LEU A 112 0.06 6.59 -23.88
C LEU A 112 -0.64 5.29 -23.45
N THR A 113 -0.82 5.09 -22.14
CA THR A 113 -1.32 3.83 -21.57
C THR A 113 -2.80 3.85 -21.22
N ARG A 114 -3.39 5.02 -20.91
CA ARG A 114 -4.82 5.16 -20.66
C ARG A 114 -5.55 5.32 -21.98
N ARG A 115 -6.22 4.25 -22.40
CA ARG A 115 -7.15 4.27 -23.52
C ARG A 115 -8.58 4.25 -22.99
N ASP A 116 -9.46 4.95 -23.68
CA ASP A 116 -10.89 4.90 -23.41
C ASP A 116 -11.46 3.49 -23.67
N PRO A 117 -12.60 3.13 -23.06
CA PRO A 117 -13.16 1.78 -23.18
C PRO A 117 -13.42 1.34 -24.63
N PRO A 118 -14.01 2.15 -25.52
CA PRO A 118 -14.18 1.80 -26.94
C PRO A 118 -12.86 1.49 -27.65
N SER A 119 -11.86 2.37 -27.53
CA SER A 119 -10.54 2.13 -28.11
C SER A 119 -9.91 0.84 -27.58
N ARG A 120 -10.06 0.56 -26.29
CA ARG A 120 -9.54 -0.68 -25.70
C ARG A 120 -10.25 -1.93 -26.23
N ALA A 121 -11.58 -1.88 -26.39
CA ALA A 121 -12.36 -2.95 -26.99
C ALA A 121 -11.90 -3.24 -28.42
N GLN A 122 -11.72 -2.19 -29.24
CA GLN A 122 -11.24 -2.35 -30.61
C GLN A 122 -9.84 -2.98 -30.67
N ASN A 123 -8.91 -2.56 -29.82
CA ASN A 123 -7.57 -3.16 -29.78
C ASN A 123 -7.59 -4.65 -29.43
N ILE A 124 -8.53 -5.10 -28.57
CA ILE A 124 -8.70 -6.52 -28.24
C ILE A 124 -9.20 -7.28 -29.47
N LEU A 125 -10.15 -6.72 -30.21
CA LEU A 125 -10.65 -7.29 -31.46
C LEU A 125 -9.57 -7.32 -32.55
N ASP A 126 -8.79 -6.25 -32.71
CA ASP A 126 -7.66 -6.20 -33.65
C ASP A 126 -6.58 -7.21 -33.29
N PHE A 127 -6.34 -7.44 -32.00
CA PHE A 127 -5.42 -8.47 -31.51
C PHE A 127 -5.95 -9.87 -31.83
N ALA A 128 -7.23 -10.15 -31.56
CA ALA A 128 -7.86 -11.41 -31.95
C ALA A 128 -7.81 -11.64 -33.47
N GLY A 129 -7.99 -10.57 -34.26
CA GLY A 129 -7.81 -10.60 -35.72
C GLY A 129 -6.38 -10.96 -36.12
N ARG A 130 -5.36 -10.38 -35.47
CA ARG A 130 -3.95 -10.71 -35.71
C ARG A 130 -3.58 -12.16 -35.35
N LEU A 131 -4.31 -12.79 -34.44
CA LEU A 131 -4.12 -14.21 -34.13
C LEU A 131 -4.66 -15.16 -35.22
N SER A 132 -5.36 -14.64 -36.24
CA SER A 132 -5.94 -15.45 -37.32
C SER A 132 -4.94 -15.89 -38.40
N ILE A 133 -3.65 -16.00 -38.06
CA ILE A 133 -2.60 -16.50 -38.96
C ILE A 133 -2.64 -18.04 -39.08
N PRO A 134 -2.19 -18.62 -40.22
CA PRO A 134 -2.30 -20.05 -40.48
C PRO A 134 -1.65 -20.94 -39.41
N GLU A 135 -0.51 -20.52 -38.86
CA GLU A 135 0.23 -21.27 -37.85
C GLU A 135 -0.56 -21.40 -36.54
N VAL A 136 -1.19 -20.31 -36.11
CA VAL A 136 -2.02 -20.29 -34.89
C VAL A 136 -3.32 -21.05 -35.11
N LYS A 137 -3.94 -20.95 -36.30
CA LYS A 137 -5.14 -21.73 -36.65
C LYS A 137 -4.87 -23.24 -36.66
N LYS A 138 -3.72 -23.65 -37.21
CA LYS A 138 -3.31 -25.05 -37.20
C LYS A 138 -3.11 -25.54 -35.76
N LEU A 139 -2.36 -24.79 -34.95
CA LEU A 139 -2.16 -25.13 -33.54
C LEU A 139 -3.48 -25.21 -32.78
N ALA A 140 -4.41 -24.27 -32.99
CA ALA A 140 -5.71 -24.29 -32.34
C ALA A 140 -6.53 -25.53 -32.77
N ALA A 141 -6.47 -25.91 -34.05
CA ALA A 141 -7.12 -27.12 -34.57
C ALA A 141 -6.51 -28.41 -34.01
N ASP A 142 -5.19 -28.46 -33.81
CA ASP A 142 -4.50 -29.61 -33.21
C ASP A 142 -4.99 -29.88 -31.76
N PHE A 143 -5.51 -28.85 -31.07
CA PHE A 143 -6.09 -28.93 -29.72
C PHE A 143 -7.63 -28.88 -29.70
N ASP A 144 -8.29 -28.89 -30.87
CA ASP A 144 -9.75 -28.71 -31.02
C ASP A 144 -10.30 -27.44 -30.33
N VAL A 145 -9.54 -26.34 -30.42
CA VAL A 145 -9.89 -25.02 -29.86
C VAL A 145 -10.18 -24.03 -30.99
N LYS A 146 -11.15 -23.13 -30.77
CA LYS A 146 -11.44 -21.99 -31.64
C LYS A 146 -11.31 -20.68 -30.89
N ILE A 147 -10.64 -19.70 -31.49
CA ILE A 147 -10.49 -18.36 -30.93
C ILE A 147 -11.71 -17.53 -31.32
N GLY A 148 -12.40 -16.94 -30.34
CA GLY A 148 -13.57 -16.09 -30.57
C GLY A 148 -13.19 -14.77 -31.28
N THR A 149 -14.07 -14.31 -32.16
CA THR A 149 -13.91 -13.06 -32.95
C THR A 149 -14.72 -11.90 -32.40
N HIS A 150 -15.46 -12.11 -31.32
CA HIS A 150 -16.32 -11.13 -30.68
C HIS A 150 -16.02 -11.08 -29.18
N LEU A 151 -16.31 -9.94 -28.56
CA LEU A 151 -16.27 -9.83 -27.11
C LEU A 151 -17.43 -10.65 -26.51
N VAL A 152 -17.20 -11.18 -25.32
CA VAL A 152 -18.21 -11.95 -24.59
C VAL A 152 -19.27 -11.00 -24.05
N ASP A 153 -20.52 -11.21 -24.46
CA ASP A 153 -21.67 -10.51 -23.89
C ASP A 153 -21.98 -11.07 -22.49
N LEU A 154 -22.28 -10.16 -21.56
CA LEU A 154 -22.54 -10.50 -20.17
C LEU A 154 -23.80 -9.78 -19.68
N ASP A 155 -24.74 -10.54 -19.13
CA ASP A 155 -25.88 -9.97 -18.42
C ASP A 155 -25.39 -9.37 -17.10
N ALA A 156 -25.59 -8.05 -16.95
CA ALA A 156 -25.17 -7.30 -15.78
C ALA A 156 -26.35 -6.60 -15.11
N ARG A 157 -26.18 -6.26 -13.83
CA ARG A 157 -27.17 -5.49 -13.07
C ARG A 157 -26.54 -4.20 -12.58
N VAL A 158 -27.25 -3.09 -12.76
CA VAL A 158 -26.90 -1.79 -12.18
C VAL A 158 -27.56 -1.70 -10.82
N LEU A 159 -26.76 -1.65 -9.75
CA LEU A 159 -27.29 -1.49 -8.39
C LEU A 159 -27.83 -0.07 -8.20
N PRO A 160 -28.91 0.12 -7.42
CA PRO A 160 -29.41 1.44 -7.10
C PRO A 160 -28.37 2.24 -6.31
N GLN A 161 -28.42 3.56 -6.45
CA GLN A 161 -27.52 4.45 -5.72
C GLN A 161 -27.88 4.47 -4.23
N GLU A 162 -26.90 4.24 -3.37
CA GLU A 162 -27.05 4.34 -1.91
C GLU A 162 -27.21 5.79 -1.45
N GLN A 163 -28.06 6.00 -0.44
CA GLN A 163 -28.26 7.32 0.16
C GLN A 163 -27.15 7.64 1.18
N ILE A 164 -26.54 8.82 1.04
CA ILE A 164 -25.56 9.35 1.98
C ILE A 164 -26.28 10.28 2.96
N ILE A 165 -26.29 9.90 4.24
CA ILE A 165 -26.94 10.64 5.32
C ILE A 165 -25.90 11.56 5.98
N LEU A 166 -26.21 12.86 5.98
CA LEU A 166 -25.41 13.93 6.55
C LEU A 166 -26.09 14.56 7.78
N ARG A 167 -25.46 15.59 8.36
CA ARG A 167 -25.82 16.27 9.63
C ARG A 167 -27.31 16.61 9.81
N ASN A 168 -28.03 16.99 8.75
CA ASN A 168 -29.39 17.54 8.86
C ASN A 168 -30.52 16.51 8.70
N ASN A 169 -30.32 15.25 9.14
CA ASN A 169 -31.21 14.51 10.06
C ASN A 169 -31.12 12.98 9.87
N GLN A 170 -30.51 12.15 10.71
CA GLN A 170 -29.73 12.25 11.96
C GLN A 170 -28.90 10.94 12.04
N MET A 171 -27.69 10.81 12.56
CA MET A 171 -26.70 11.72 13.12
C MET A 171 -25.37 11.53 12.35
N ALA A 172 -24.72 12.64 12.01
CA ALA A 172 -23.27 12.74 11.83
C ALA A 172 -22.78 13.41 13.13
N SER A 173 -22.14 12.66 14.03
CA SER A 173 -21.63 13.20 15.30
C SER A 173 -20.44 14.12 15.03
N ILE A 174 -20.68 15.37 14.65
CA ILE A 174 -19.63 16.38 14.48
C ILE A 174 -19.33 17.01 15.84
N LYS A 175 -18.05 16.97 16.25
CA LYS A 175 -17.58 17.54 17.50
C LYS A 175 -17.11 18.98 17.34
N ASP A 176 -17.37 19.80 18.36
CA ASP A 176 -16.75 21.11 18.50
C ASP A 176 -15.23 20.98 18.71
N PHE A 177 -14.47 21.95 18.19
CA PHE A 177 -13.03 22.14 18.44
C PHE A 177 -12.80 22.87 19.77
N SER A 178 -13.47 22.40 20.83
CA SER A 178 -13.44 22.98 22.19
C SER A 178 -12.34 22.37 23.05
N PHE A 179 -11.14 22.23 22.50
CA PHE A 179 -9.98 21.62 23.17
C PHE A 179 -8.71 22.43 22.90
N ALA A 180 -7.60 22.08 23.57
CA ALA A 180 -6.33 22.77 23.36
C ALA A 180 -5.70 22.31 22.05
N TRP A 181 -5.37 23.23 21.15
CA TRP A 181 -4.75 22.90 19.87
C TRP A 181 -3.84 24.01 19.36
N ALA A 182 -2.94 23.66 18.44
CA ALA A 182 -1.99 24.60 17.89
C ALA A 182 -1.81 24.44 16.38
N ILE A 183 -1.37 25.54 15.74
CA ILE A 183 -1.00 25.60 14.34
C ILE A 183 0.49 25.92 14.25
N ILE A 184 1.26 24.99 13.69
CA ILE A 184 2.70 25.16 13.42
C ILE A 184 2.86 25.51 11.95
N PHE A 185 3.59 26.58 11.61
CA PHE A 185 3.70 27.02 10.22
C PHE A 185 4.98 27.81 9.92
N PRO A 186 5.44 27.89 8.65
CA PRO A 186 6.54 28.77 8.26
C PRO A 186 6.16 30.24 8.46
N GLN A 187 6.99 31.01 9.15
CA GLN A 187 6.70 32.42 9.46
C GLN A 187 6.42 33.26 8.20
N ARG A 188 7.12 32.99 7.10
CA ARG A 188 6.92 33.67 5.81
C ARG A 188 5.55 33.46 5.17
N ASP A 189 4.83 32.41 5.56
CA ASP A 189 3.53 32.03 4.97
C ASP A 189 2.37 32.36 5.93
N GLN A 190 2.59 33.19 6.95
CA GLN A 190 1.61 33.54 7.99
C GLN A 190 0.27 34.03 7.42
N ASP A 191 0.28 34.93 6.45
CA ASP A 191 -0.95 35.49 5.87
C ASP A 191 -1.77 34.43 5.13
N LYS A 192 -1.09 33.53 4.41
CA LYS A 192 -1.73 32.40 3.73
C LYS A 192 -2.36 31.42 4.71
N VAL A 193 -1.66 31.14 5.82
CA VAL A 193 -2.16 30.27 6.89
C VAL A 193 -3.39 30.89 7.56
N LYS A 194 -3.38 32.20 7.80
CA LYS A 194 -4.54 32.93 8.32
C LYS A 194 -5.72 32.84 7.36
N ALA A 195 -5.53 33.12 6.08
CA ALA A 195 -6.58 33.01 5.05
C ALA A 195 -7.15 31.58 4.94
N PHE A 196 -6.28 30.56 5.05
CA PHE A 196 -6.69 29.16 5.03
C PHE A 196 -7.48 28.79 6.29
N TYR A 197 -7.08 29.26 7.46
CA TYR A 197 -7.81 29.05 8.71
C TYR A 197 -9.20 29.73 8.68
N GLU A 198 -9.30 30.94 8.12
CA GLU A 198 -10.59 31.58 7.87
C GLU A 198 -11.48 30.75 6.94
N SER A 199 -10.89 30.14 5.90
CA SER A 199 -11.62 29.24 5.00
C SER A 199 -12.13 27.98 5.71
N ILE A 200 -11.33 27.41 6.63
CA ILE A 200 -11.78 26.29 7.49
C ILE A 200 -12.96 26.70 8.36
N LYS A 201 -12.90 27.88 9.01
CA LYS A 201 -14.01 28.38 9.83
C LYS A 201 -15.29 28.60 9.00
N LYS A 202 -15.17 29.11 7.77
CA LYS A 202 -16.32 29.30 6.87
C LYS A 202 -17.03 28.00 6.49
N VAL A 203 -16.28 26.91 6.27
CA VAL A 203 -16.88 25.61 5.90
C VAL A 203 -17.40 24.84 7.12
N ALA A 204 -16.86 25.10 8.30
CA ALA A 204 -17.24 24.48 9.55
C ALA A 204 -18.48 25.16 10.19
N VAL A 205 -19.56 25.27 9.41
CA VAL A 205 -20.79 25.95 9.84
C VAL A 205 -21.35 25.30 11.11
N GLY A 206 -21.65 26.11 12.12
CA GLY A 206 -22.23 25.65 13.39
C GLY A 206 -21.29 24.80 14.23
N ILE A 207 -19.98 24.99 14.10
CA ILE A 207 -18.92 24.36 14.91
C ILE A 207 -18.12 25.43 15.62
N ARG A 208 -17.88 25.24 16.91
CA ARG A 208 -17.09 26.16 17.73
C ARG A 208 -15.62 25.77 17.68
N PHE A 209 -14.75 26.74 17.42
CA PHE A 209 -13.30 26.59 17.50
C PHE A 209 -12.78 27.39 18.67
N SER A 210 -12.11 26.72 19.62
CA SER A 210 -11.22 27.40 20.55
C SER A 210 -10.08 28.08 19.77
N PRO A 211 -9.59 29.26 20.16
CA PRO A 211 -8.45 29.89 19.49
C PRO A 211 -7.21 28.99 19.53
N PRO A 212 -6.59 28.67 18.38
CA PRO A 212 -5.37 27.87 18.37
C PRO A 212 -4.16 28.68 18.84
N LYS A 213 -3.20 28.02 19.48
CA LYS A 213 -1.87 28.60 19.69
C LYS A 213 -1.11 28.62 18.36
N LEU A 214 -0.67 29.80 17.93
CA LEU A 214 0.07 30.00 16.69
C LEU A 214 1.58 29.88 16.94
N LEU A 215 2.24 29.00 16.19
CA LEU A 215 3.66 28.68 16.35
C LEU A 215 4.42 28.87 15.01
N PRO A 216 4.94 30.08 14.76
CA PRO A 216 5.71 30.37 13.56
C PRO A 216 7.11 29.74 13.63
N ILE A 217 7.59 29.19 12.52
CA ILE A 217 8.94 28.64 12.35
C ILE A 217 9.72 29.53 11.37
N ALA A 218 10.87 30.04 11.80
CA ALA A 218 11.73 30.87 10.95
C ALA A 218 12.45 30.05 9.86
N ASN A 219 13.03 28.89 10.21
CA ASN A 219 13.73 28.01 9.27
C ASN A 219 12.90 26.78 8.92
N ASP A 220 12.08 26.90 7.87
CA ASP A 220 11.22 25.81 7.40
C ASP A 220 11.97 24.74 6.59
N ARG A 221 13.21 25.00 6.14
CA ARG A 221 14.01 24.03 5.38
C ARG A 221 14.57 22.92 6.25
N ASN A 222 14.84 23.21 7.52
CA ASN A 222 15.36 22.23 8.46
C ASN A 222 14.20 21.42 9.09
N VAL A 223 14.29 20.09 9.02
CA VAL A 223 13.33 19.20 9.73
C VAL A 223 13.41 19.44 11.24
N GLY A 224 14.62 19.66 11.76
CA GLY A 224 14.87 19.86 13.19
C GLY A 224 14.06 21.00 13.79
N SER A 225 13.79 22.06 13.02
CA SER A 225 12.98 23.19 13.49
C SER A 225 11.51 22.81 13.70
N TYR A 226 10.95 21.93 12.87
CA TYR A 226 9.60 21.39 13.12
C TYR A 226 9.59 20.49 14.37
N LEU A 227 10.61 19.64 14.52
CA LEU A 227 10.68 18.72 15.65
C LEU A 227 10.89 19.46 16.98
N SER A 228 11.73 20.50 17.00
CA SER A 228 11.95 21.32 18.20
C SER A 228 10.67 22.03 18.61
N THR A 229 9.97 22.69 17.68
CA THR A 229 8.69 23.36 17.96
C THR A 229 7.60 22.39 18.42
N ILE A 230 7.55 21.17 17.87
CA ILE A 230 6.65 20.13 18.35
C ILE A 230 7.01 19.72 19.79
N ASN A 231 8.29 19.54 20.12
CA ASN A 231 8.71 19.19 21.48
C ASN A 231 8.44 20.33 22.47
N GLU A 232 8.58 21.59 22.07
CA GLU A 232 8.25 22.75 22.90
C GLU A 232 6.76 22.85 23.24
N ILE A 233 5.87 22.46 22.31
CA ILE A 233 4.42 22.51 22.55
C ILE A 233 3.89 21.25 23.26
N THR A 234 4.64 20.14 23.23
CA THR A 234 4.19 18.86 23.81
C THR A 234 3.86 18.93 25.31
N PRO A 235 4.62 19.65 26.17
CA PRO A 235 4.28 19.84 27.58
C PRO A 235 2.93 20.54 27.82
N PHE A 236 2.43 21.30 26.85
CA PHE A 236 1.10 21.93 26.93
C PHE A 236 -0.04 20.95 26.61
N ASN A 237 0.29 19.69 26.30
CA ASN A 237 -0.63 18.60 26.01
C ASN A 237 -1.76 18.97 25.02
N PRO A 238 -1.45 19.48 23.81
CA PRO A 238 -2.47 19.80 22.84
C PRO A 238 -3.15 18.52 22.34
N ASP A 239 -4.48 18.53 22.28
CA ASP A 239 -5.30 17.44 21.73
C ASP A 239 -5.18 17.33 20.21
N PHE A 240 -4.81 18.43 19.54
CA PHE A 240 -4.66 18.48 18.09
C PHE A 240 -3.54 19.41 17.61
N LEU A 241 -2.82 19.01 16.56
CA LEU A 241 -1.82 19.83 15.88
C LEU A 241 -2.08 19.92 14.38
N LEU A 242 -2.25 21.15 13.86
CA LEU A 242 -2.21 21.44 12.44
C LEU A 242 -0.81 21.90 12.05
N VAL A 243 -0.08 21.08 11.30
CA VAL A 243 1.29 21.36 10.87
C VAL A 243 1.30 21.75 9.40
N VAL A 244 1.65 22.99 9.11
CA VAL A 244 1.78 23.54 7.77
C VAL A 244 3.23 23.39 7.32
N VAL A 245 3.43 22.75 6.17
CA VAL A 245 4.74 22.59 5.53
C VAL A 245 4.73 23.26 4.15
N PRO A 246 5.88 23.73 3.64
CA PRO A 246 5.92 24.42 2.34
C PRO A 246 5.59 23.50 1.16
N ASP A 247 6.05 22.25 1.19
CA ASP A 247 6.07 21.31 0.06
C ASP A 247 5.88 19.85 0.53
N ASP A 248 6.01 18.90 -0.40
CA ASP A 248 5.78 17.47 -0.26
C ASP A 248 7.03 16.64 0.10
N ARG A 249 8.05 17.25 0.74
CA ARG A 249 9.26 16.50 1.20
C ARG A 249 8.91 15.34 2.14
N SER A 250 9.24 14.12 1.71
CA SER A 250 8.88 12.87 2.40
C SER A 250 9.64 12.67 3.72
N ASP A 251 10.90 13.06 3.80
CA ASP A 251 11.73 13.02 5.00
C ASP A 251 11.14 13.86 6.15
N ARG A 252 10.69 15.08 5.84
CA ARG A 252 10.06 16.00 6.79
C ARG A 252 8.71 15.46 7.26
N TYR A 253 7.87 15.02 6.34
CA TYR A 253 6.58 14.41 6.67
C TYR A 253 6.76 13.17 7.56
N GLY A 254 7.69 12.28 7.18
CA GLY A 254 8.01 11.06 7.92
C GLY A 254 8.51 11.36 9.34
N ALA A 255 9.40 12.32 9.50
CA ALA A 255 9.92 12.72 10.82
C ALA A 255 8.82 13.31 11.73
N ILE A 256 7.99 14.22 11.19
CA ILE A 256 6.85 14.82 11.91
C ILE A 256 5.88 13.72 12.34
N LYS A 257 5.52 12.80 11.43
CA LYS A 257 4.59 11.70 11.73
C LYS A 257 5.16 10.73 12.77
N LYS A 258 6.44 10.41 12.69
CA LYS A 258 7.10 9.52 13.65
C LYS A 258 7.03 10.10 15.06
N LEU A 259 7.35 11.38 15.23
CA LEU A 259 7.28 12.08 16.52
C LEU A 259 5.83 12.12 17.05
N LEU A 260 4.89 12.58 16.23
CA LEU A 260 3.51 12.80 16.68
C LEU A 260 2.72 11.50 16.92
N LEU A 261 2.95 10.44 16.14
CA LEU A 261 2.19 9.19 16.24
C LEU A 261 2.84 8.17 17.17
N LEU A 262 4.18 8.08 17.24
CA LEU A 262 4.86 7.05 18.02
C LEU A 262 5.32 7.52 19.40
N GLN A 263 5.63 8.81 19.54
CA GLN A 263 6.20 9.34 20.78
C GLN A 263 5.18 10.14 21.59
N ASN A 264 4.39 11.00 20.93
CA ASN A 264 3.52 11.94 21.65
C ASN A 264 2.02 11.55 21.60
N SER A 265 1.61 10.66 20.70
CA SER A 265 0.21 10.24 20.50
C SER A 265 -0.78 11.40 20.30
N ILE A 266 -0.38 12.45 19.58
CA ILE A 266 -1.21 13.66 19.35
C ILE A 266 -1.93 13.58 18.00
N ASN A 267 -3.24 13.84 17.99
CA ASN A 267 -3.99 13.94 16.72
C ASN A 267 -3.42 15.06 15.87
N ASN A 268 -3.19 14.80 14.59
CA ASN A 268 -2.50 15.77 13.76
C ASN A 268 -2.95 15.79 12.32
N GLN A 269 -2.85 16.97 11.71
CA GLN A 269 -3.08 17.20 10.29
C GLN A 269 -1.86 17.89 9.71
N VAL A 270 -1.31 17.35 8.63
CA VAL A 270 -0.24 18.01 7.86
C VAL A 270 -0.87 18.55 6.58
N VAL A 271 -0.59 19.81 6.24
CA VAL A 271 -1.04 20.44 4.99
C VAL A 271 0.14 21.14 4.32
N THR A 272 0.13 21.18 2.99
CA THR A 272 1.19 21.85 2.23
C THR A 272 0.74 23.23 1.76
N VAL A 273 1.59 24.25 1.88
CA VAL A 273 1.32 25.58 1.32
C VAL A 273 1.13 25.47 -0.20
N LYS A 274 2.03 24.75 -0.88
CA LYS A 274 2.03 24.56 -2.33
C LYS A 274 0.69 24.05 -2.88
N LYS A 275 0.07 23.04 -2.24
CA LYS A 275 -1.19 22.46 -2.71
C LYS A 275 -2.42 23.16 -2.14
N CYS A 276 -2.38 23.57 -0.87
CA CYS A 276 -3.58 23.98 -0.13
C CYS A 276 -3.85 25.49 -0.16
N MET A 277 -2.81 26.31 -0.31
CA MET A 277 -2.90 27.74 0.01
C MET A 277 -2.50 28.67 -1.15
N ASN A 278 -1.81 28.16 -2.17
CA ASN A 278 -1.38 28.98 -3.31
C ASN A 278 -2.47 29.24 -4.37
N ASN A 279 -3.61 28.54 -4.31
CA ASN A 279 -4.71 28.71 -5.26
C ASN A 279 -6.01 29.08 -4.54
N GLU A 280 -6.31 30.38 -4.50
CA GLU A 280 -7.49 30.93 -3.82
C GLU A 280 -8.79 30.35 -4.34
N ARG A 281 -8.93 30.15 -5.67
CA ARG A 281 -10.13 29.58 -6.29
C ARG A 281 -10.44 28.16 -5.78
N ARG A 282 -9.41 27.39 -5.43
CA ARG A 282 -9.55 26.01 -4.91
C ARG A 282 -9.54 25.94 -3.39
N MET A 283 -9.12 27.00 -2.70
CA MET A 283 -8.86 27.01 -1.26
C MET A 283 -10.06 26.52 -0.44
N MET A 284 -11.29 26.98 -0.77
CA MET A 284 -12.51 26.55 -0.07
C MET A 284 -12.79 25.04 -0.19
N SER A 285 -12.62 24.48 -1.39
CA SER A 285 -12.81 23.04 -1.61
C SER A 285 -11.77 22.18 -0.87
N ILE A 286 -10.54 22.70 -0.76
CA ILE A 286 -9.45 22.03 -0.03
C ILE A 286 -9.69 22.15 1.48
N ALA A 287 -10.06 23.35 1.97
CA ALA A 287 -10.41 23.58 3.36
C ALA A 287 -11.56 22.66 3.81
N THR A 288 -12.58 22.47 2.97
CA THR A 288 -13.67 21.51 3.24
C THR A 288 -13.14 20.10 3.47
N LYS A 289 -12.24 19.62 2.59
CA LYS A 289 -11.65 18.28 2.68
C LYS A 289 -10.74 18.12 3.90
N VAL A 290 -9.91 19.12 4.18
CA VAL A 290 -9.03 19.15 5.35
C VAL A 290 -9.86 19.18 6.63
N TYR A 291 -10.91 20.00 6.67
CA TYR A 291 -11.84 20.07 7.79
C TYR A 291 -12.51 18.73 8.08
N ILE A 292 -13.05 18.06 7.05
CA ILE A 292 -13.63 16.70 7.20
C ILE A 292 -12.59 15.73 7.78
N GLN A 293 -11.35 15.77 7.29
CA GLN A 293 -10.27 14.92 7.80
C GLN A 293 -9.93 15.21 9.27
N MET A 294 -9.91 16.49 9.66
CA MET A 294 -9.72 16.92 11.04
C MET A 294 -10.85 16.38 11.94
N GLN A 295 -12.11 16.49 11.51
CA GLN A 295 -13.26 15.94 12.24
C GLN A 295 -13.14 14.42 12.43
N CYS A 296 -12.79 13.67 11.38
CA CYS A 296 -12.61 12.21 11.48
C CYS A 296 -11.51 11.84 12.49
N LYS A 297 -10.40 12.60 12.52
CA LYS A 297 -9.27 12.34 13.44
C LYS A 297 -9.61 12.57 14.91
N ILE A 298 -10.55 13.48 15.20
CA ILE A 298 -11.07 13.66 16.58
C ILE A 298 -12.24 12.71 16.90
N GLY A 299 -12.50 11.73 16.03
CA GLY A 299 -13.53 10.71 16.20
C GLY A 299 -14.95 11.21 15.93
N SER A 300 -15.10 12.23 15.08
CA SER A 300 -16.40 12.60 14.52
C SER A 300 -16.77 11.69 13.36
N GLU A 301 -18.05 11.65 13.03
CA GLU A 301 -18.60 10.84 11.95
C GLU A 301 -19.10 11.78 10.86
N ALA A 302 -18.44 11.80 9.70
CA ALA A 302 -18.70 12.80 8.67
C ALA A 302 -19.98 12.52 7.85
N TRP A 303 -20.25 11.24 7.58
CA TRP A 303 -21.45 10.75 6.90
C TRP A 303 -21.68 9.28 7.25
N ARG A 304 -22.87 8.76 6.93
CA ARG A 304 -23.19 7.33 6.98
C ARG A 304 -24.08 6.93 5.82
N THR A 305 -24.21 5.64 5.56
CA THR A 305 -25.23 5.09 4.66
C THR A 305 -26.42 4.57 5.46
N ASN A 306 -27.51 4.23 4.78
CA ASN A 306 -28.65 3.55 5.40
C ASN A 306 -28.36 2.05 5.55
N PHE A 307 -27.35 1.72 6.36
CA PHE A 307 -27.01 0.33 6.68
C PHE A 307 -27.51 0.03 8.10
N SER A 308 -28.43 -0.92 8.22
CA SER A 308 -28.97 -1.37 9.50
C SER A 308 -29.00 -2.89 9.51
N THR A 309 -27.91 -3.51 9.95
CA THR A 309 -27.92 -4.93 10.31
C THR A 309 -27.26 -5.07 11.66
N PRO A 310 -28.05 -5.27 12.73
CA PRO A 310 -27.54 -5.39 14.08
C PRO A 310 -26.50 -6.51 14.21
N GLY A 311 -25.50 -6.28 15.05
CA GLY A 311 -24.48 -7.29 15.36
C GLY A 311 -23.51 -7.61 14.21
N ILE A 312 -23.43 -6.78 13.16
CA ILE A 312 -22.39 -6.89 12.13
C ILE A 312 -21.12 -6.14 12.54
N MET A 313 -19.97 -6.76 12.29
CA MET A 313 -18.67 -6.13 12.26
C MET A 313 -18.06 -6.30 10.85
N VAL A 314 -17.70 -5.20 10.21
CA VAL A 314 -16.96 -5.19 8.93
C VAL A 314 -15.48 -4.99 9.21
N VAL A 315 -14.64 -5.87 8.67
CA VAL A 315 -13.20 -5.89 8.83
C VAL A 315 -12.55 -5.74 7.45
N GLY A 316 -11.56 -4.85 7.34
CA GLY A 316 -10.66 -4.74 6.19
C GLY A 316 -9.24 -5.09 6.59
N PHE A 317 -8.53 -5.83 5.75
CA PHE A 317 -7.14 -6.19 5.96
C PHE A 317 -6.30 -6.06 4.68
N ASP A 318 -5.18 -5.34 4.79
CA ASP A 318 -4.22 -5.12 3.71
C ASP A 318 -2.78 -5.35 4.20
N VAL A 319 -1.88 -5.69 3.28
CA VAL A 319 -0.46 -5.91 3.54
C VAL A 319 0.37 -4.94 2.71
N TYR A 320 1.13 -4.09 3.39
CA TYR A 320 2.14 -3.25 2.77
C TYR A 320 3.51 -3.92 2.83
N HIS A 321 4.18 -4.05 1.69
CA HIS A 321 5.56 -4.54 1.61
C HIS A 321 6.53 -3.36 1.60
N ASP A 322 7.40 -3.25 2.61
CA ASP A 322 8.42 -2.20 2.67
C ASP A 322 9.53 -2.50 1.65
N THR A 323 9.64 -1.66 0.62
CA THR A 323 10.67 -1.81 -0.41
C THR A 323 12.05 -1.37 0.05
N THR A 324 12.15 -0.62 1.16
CA THR A 324 13.40 -0.11 1.72
C THR A 324 14.04 -1.08 2.72
N ARG A 325 13.22 -1.86 3.42
CA ARG A 325 13.66 -2.90 4.36
C ARG A 325 13.35 -4.28 3.78
N LYS A 326 14.39 -4.97 3.32
CA LYS A 326 14.26 -6.35 2.84
C LYS A 326 13.54 -7.22 3.88
N ASN A 327 12.52 -7.97 3.44
CA ASN A 327 11.75 -8.92 4.24
C ASN A 327 11.02 -8.32 5.45
N THR A 328 10.56 -7.07 5.39
CA THR A 328 9.63 -6.54 6.37
C THR A 328 8.36 -6.06 5.67
N SER A 329 7.23 -6.63 6.08
CA SER A 329 5.91 -6.25 5.62
C SER A 329 5.07 -5.83 6.81
N VAL A 330 4.04 -5.02 6.60
CA VAL A 330 3.14 -4.55 7.66
C VAL A 330 1.73 -4.92 7.26
N GLY A 331 1.09 -5.76 8.06
CA GLY A 331 -0.34 -6.02 7.98
C GLY A 331 -1.10 -4.94 8.75
N ALA A 332 -2.16 -4.41 8.15
CA ALA A 332 -3.05 -3.44 8.79
C ALA A 332 -4.48 -3.99 8.79
N MET A 333 -5.13 -4.00 9.96
CA MET A 333 -6.52 -4.39 10.13
C MET A 333 -7.34 -3.19 10.61
N VAL A 334 -8.50 -3.02 10.02
CA VAL A 334 -9.47 -1.97 10.36
C VAL A 334 -10.82 -2.64 10.57
N ALA A 335 -11.45 -2.46 11.73
CA ALA A 335 -12.72 -3.10 12.06
C ALA A 335 -13.75 -2.10 12.56
N SER A 336 -14.97 -2.13 12.02
CA SER A 336 -16.08 -1.28 12.46
C SER A 336 -16.47 -1.60 13.90
N VAL A 337 -16.71 -0.59 14.74
CA VAL A 337 -17.07 -0.81 16.16
C VAL A 337 -18.48 -0.33 16.52
N ASN A 338 -19.21 0.26 15.58
CA ASN A 338 -20.58 0.72 15.80
C ASN A 338 -21.51 0.30 14.64
N PRO A 339 -22.83 0.17 14.90
CA PRO A 339 -23.80 -0.31 13.90
C PRO A 339 -23.83 0.48 12.60
N GLU A 340 -23.55 1.78 12.65
CA GLU A 340 -23.59 2.69 11.50
C GLU A 340 -22.37 2.56 10.58
N LEU A 341 -21.37 1.74 10.94
CA LEU A 341 -20.11 1.56 10.21
C LEU A 341 -19.34 2.87 9.99
N THR A 342 -19.41 3.79 10.95
CA THR A 342 -18.77 5.12 10.87
C THR A 342 -17.52 5.26 11.73
N ARG A 343 -17.30 4.34 12.67
CA ARG A 343 -16.11 4.32 13.54
C ARG A 343 -15.41 2.98 13.46
N TYR A 344 -14.09 3.06 13.49
CA TYR A 344 -13.23 1.91 13.26
C TYR A 344 -12.14 1.84 14.31
N TYR A 345 -11.85 0.61 14.75
CA TYR A 345 -10.63 0.27 15.47
C TYR A 345 -9.56 -0.15 14.46
N THR A 346 -8.33 0.31 14.65
CA THR A 346 -7.22 0.04 13.74
C THR A 346 -6.05 -0.57 14.50
N THR A 347 -5.47 -1.62 13.95
CA THR A 347 -4.26 -2.25 14.50
C THR A 347 -3.31 -2.62 13.36
N THR A 348 -2.01 -2.66 13.65
CA THR A 348 -0.95 -2.92 12.66
C THR A 348 0.14 -3.79 13.27
N LEU A 349 0.55 -4.84 12.56
CA LEU A 349 1.64 -5.73 12.97
C LEU A 349 2.62 -5.95 11.81
N SER A 350 3.92 -5.92 12.10
CA SER A 350 4.96 -6.19 11.12
C SER A 350 5.26 -7.68 11.04
N HIS A 351 5.32 -8.27 9.85
CA HIS A 351 5.69 -9.67 9.61
C HIS A 351 6.81 -9.81 8.58
N LYS A 352 7.52 -10.94 8.64
CA LYS A 352 8.59 -11.33 7.73
C LYS A 352 8.16 -12.36 6.69
N ASP A 353 7.19 -13.20 7.02
CA ASP A 353 6.68 -14.26 6.15
C ASP A 353 5.17 -14.50 6.30
N ASN A 354 4.62 -15.41 5.47
CA ASN A 354 3.19 -15.72 5.44
C ASN A 354 2.69 -16.51 6.66
N THR A 355 3.58 -17.26 7.32
CA THR A 355 3.22 -18.01 8.54
C THR A 355 3.00 -17.04 9.71
N GLU A 356 3.87 -16.04 9.80
CA GLU A 356 3.73 -14.95 10.75
C GLU A 356 2.47 -14.11 10.43
N LEU A 357 2.22 -13.80 9.16
CA LEU A 357 1.02 -13.08 8.71
C LEU A 357 -0.28 -13.73 9.20
N SER A 358 -0.46 -15.03 8.96
CA SER A 358 -1.68 -15.74 9.35
C SER A 358 -1.89 -15.76 10.87
N THR A 359 -0.81 -15.76 11.65
CA THR A 359 -0.86 -15.67 13.12
C THR A 359 -1.22 -14.26 13.58
N GLN A 360 -0.64 -13.24 12.94
CA GLN A 360 -0.92 -11.84 13.23
C GLN A 360 -2.37 -11.45 12.91
N ILE A 361 -2.94 -11.96 11.82
CA ILE A 361 -4.35 -11.75 11.47
C ILE A 361 -5.27 -12.21 12.61
N ALA A 362 -4.99 -13.36 13.21
CA ALA A 362 -5.77 -13.84 14.35
C ALA A 362 -5.61 -12.92 15.57
N THR A 363 -4.38 -12.51 15.90
CA THR A 363 -4.11 -11.56 17.00
C THR A 363 -4.83 -10.24 16.82
N MET A 364 -4.74 -9.64 15.63
CA MET A 364 -5.39 -8.37 15.28
C MET A 364 -6.91 -8.49 15.37
N LEU A 365 -7.49 -9.62 14.93
CA LEU A 365 -8.93 -9.84 15.05
C LEU A 365 -9.38 -9.90 16.51
N VAL A 366 -8.59 -10.52 17.40
CA VAL A 366 -8.88 -10.52 18.85
C VAL A 366 -8.93 -9.10 19.41
N GLU A 367 -8.00 -8.23 19.02
CA GLU A 367 -7.99 -6.82 19.44
C GLU A 367 -9.26 -6.10 18.93
N CYS A 368 -9.61 -6.29 17.66
CA CYS A 368 -10.83 -5.76 17.07
C CYS A 368 -12.11 -6.25 17.78
N LEU A 369 -12.18 -7.55 18.10
CA LEU A 369 -13.31 -8.15 18.83
C LEU A 369 -13.45 -7.58 20.24
N ARG A 370 -12.33 -7.40 20.96
CA ARG A 370 -12.33 -6.75 22.28
C ARG A 370 -12.78 -5.30 22.19
N ALA A 371 -12.34 -4.55 21.18
CA ALA A 371 -12.78 -3.18 20.95
C ALA A 371 -14.28 -3.11 20.66
N TYR A 372 -14.80 -4.02 19.84
CA TYR A 372 -16.24 -4.16 19.58
C TYR A 372 -17.02 -4.49 20.86
N GLN A 373 -16.58 -5.50 21.63
CA GLN A 373 -17.24 -5.92 22.86
C GLN A 373 -17.24 -4.83 23.94
N THR A 374 -16.13 -4.11 24.10
CA THR A 374 -16.02 -3.00 25.06
C THR A 374 -17.11 -1.95 24.81
N ARG A 375 -17.40 -1.68 23.54
CA ARG A 375 -18.37 -0.68 23.11
C ARG A 375 -19.81 -1.18 23.07
N ASN A 376 -20.04 -2.38 22.55
CA ASN A 376 -21.39 -2.92 22.31
C ASN A 376 -21.86 -3.88 23.42
N LYS A 377 -21.02 -4.12 24.43
CA LYS A 377 -21.25 -5.06 25.55
C LYS A 377 -21.53 -6.50 25.13
N SER A 378 -21.30 -6.82 23.86
CA SER A 378 -21.54 -8.10 23.23
C SER A 378 -20.55 -8.28 22.07
N LEU A 379 -20.25 -9.53 21.71
CA LEU A 379 -19.48 -9.85 20.50
C LEU A 379 -20.36 -9.68 19.24
N PRO A 380 -19.78 -9.41 18.07
CA PRO A 380 -20.55 -9.34 16.84
C PRO A 380 -21.11 -10.72 16.47
N SER A 381 -22.38 -10.76 16.09
CA SER A 381 -23.05 -11.97 15.58
C SER A 381 -22.53 -12.40 14.20
N ARG A 382 -22.03 -11.46 13.41
CA ARG A 382 -21.53 -11.69 12.06
C ARG A 382 -20.32 -10.81 11.76
N ILE A 383 -19.32 -11.41 11.13
CA ILE A 383 -18.11 -10.71 10.69
C ILE A 383 -18.07 -10.78 9.16
N ILE A 384 -17.93 -9.62 8.51
CA ILE A 384 -17.65 -9.52 7.07
C ILE A 384 -16.18 -9.12 6.93
N PHE A 385 -15.37 -9.97 6.31
CA PHE A 385 -13.93 -9.77 6.20
C PHE A 385 -13.52 -9.51 4.75
N TYR A 386 -13.01 -8.30 4.46
CA TYR A 386 -12.45 -7.89 3.18
C TYR A 386 -10.92 -8.00 3.22
N ARG A 387 -10.35 -8.91 2.42
CA ARG A 387 -8.91 -9.15 2.31
C ARG A 387 -8.38 -8.62 0.97
N ASP A 388 -7.55 -7.58 1.01
CA ASP A 388 -6.93 -7.00 -0.21
C ASP A 388 -5.63 -7.73 -0.60
N GLY A 389 -5.13 -7.59 -1.83
CA GLY A 389 -3.79 -8.02 -2.22
C GLY A 389 -3.58 -9.53 -2.37
N VAL A 390 -4.64 -10.32 -2.47
CA VAL A 390 -4.55 -11.77 -2.70
C VAL A 390 -4.61 -12.06 -4.20
N GLY A 391 -3.48 -12.43 -4.80
CA GLY A 391 -3.43 -12.94 -6.17
C GLY A 391 -4.06 -14.33 -6.29
N GLU A 392 -4.52 -14.71 -7.49
CA GLU A 392 -5.19 -15.98 -7.76
C GLU A 392 -4.39 -17.21 -7.28
N GLY A 393 -3.06 -17.19 -7.45
CA GLY A 393 -2.18 -18.27 -7.01
C GLY A 393 -2.06 -18.45 -5.50
N ASN A 394 -2.49 -17.45 -4.70
CA ASN A 394 -2.38 -17.48 -3.24
C ASN A 394 -3.72 -17.74 -2.54
N VAL A 395 -4.83 -17.86 -3.29
CA VAL A 395 -6.18 -18.05 -2.74
C VAL A 395 -6.27 -19.30 -1.86
N TYR A 396 -5.67 -20.41 -2.30
CA TYR A 396 -5.67 -21.64 -1.52
C TYR A 396 -4.97 -21.47 -0.17
N GLN A 397 -3.81 -20.82 -0.17
CA GLN A 397 -3.05 -20.56 1.07
C GLN A 397 -3.84 -19.70 2.05
N VAL A 398 -4.45 -18.60 1.58
CA VAL A 398 -5.28 -17.73 2.42
C VAL A 398 -6.45 -18.51 3.04
N LYS A 399 -7.09 -19.37 2.26
CA LYS A 399 -8.20 -20.20 2.75
C LYS A 399 -7.74 -21.21 3.80
N GLU A 400 -6.63 -21.90 3.57
CA GLU A 400 -6.18 -22.98 4.44
C GLU A 400 -5.48 -22.48 5.71
N ASP A 401 -4.73 -21.38 5.62
CA ASP A 401 -3.94 -20.86 6.75
C ASP A 401 -4.70 -19.77 7.52
N GLU A 402 -5.19 -18.73 6.83
CA GLU A 402 -5.81 -17.58 7.48
C GLU A 402 -7.24 -17.90 7.92
N LEU A 403 -8.10 -18.36 6.99
CA LEU A 403 -9.52 -18.60 7.30
C LEU A 403 -9.71 -19.72 8.32
N LYS A 404 -8.90 -20.79 8.30
CA LYS A 404 -8.97 -21.83 9.34
C LYS A 404 -8.64 -21.29 10.72
N LYS A 405 -7.58 -20.48 10.85
CA LYS A 405 -7.21 -19.84 12.12
C LYS A 405 -8.32 -18.90 12.61
N LEU A 406 -8.89 -18.09 11.72
CA LEU A 406 -10.00 -17.19 12.05
C LEU A 406 -11.26 -17.94 12.50
N THR A 407 -11.60 -19.03 11.81
CA THR A 407 -12.76 -19.87 12.15
C THR A 407 -12.54 -20.58 13.48
N HIS A 408 -11.33 -21.09 13.72
CA HIS A 408 -10.98 -21.70 15.00
C HIS A 408 -11.11 -20.69 16.14
N LEU A 409 -10.50 -19.51 16.02
CA LEU A 409 -10.55 -18.43 17.00
C LEU A 409 -11.99 -18.03 17.38
N THR A 410 -12.86 -17.93 16.38
CA THR A 410 -14.26 -17.52 16.58
C THR A 410 -15.14 -18.63 17.16
N THR A 411 -14.72 -19.90 17.05
CA THR A 411 -15.45 -21.05 17.60
C THR A 411 -15.01 -21.39 19.02
N THR A 412 -13.72 -21.32 19.33
CA THR A 412 -13.17 -21.69 20.66
C THR A 412 -13.09 -20.52 21.63
N GLY A 413 -13.32 -19.29 21.14
CA GLY A 413 -13.13 -18.06 21.90
C GLY A 413 -11.64 -17.65 21.97
N PRO A 414 -11.34 -16.40 22.36
CA PRO A 414 -9.96 -15.95 22.47
C PRO A 414 -9.21 -16.79 23.53
N VAL A 415 -8.13 -17.45 23.13
CA VAL A 415 -7.23 -18.14 24.05
C VAL A 415 -6.70 -17.13 25.07
N PRO A 416 -6.83 -17.36 26.39
CA PRO A 416 -6.24 -16.47 27.38
C PRO A 416 -4.72 -16.44 27.19
N SER A 417 -4.18 -15.29 26.79
CA SER A 417 -2.74 -15.08 26.72
C SER A 417 -2.15 -15.24 28.12
N ARG A 418 -1.31 -16.25 28.33
CA ARG A 418 -0.39 -16.27 29.47
C ARG A 418 0.49 -15.01 29.39
N SER A 419 0.60 -14.33 30.53
CA SER A 419 1.34 -13.09 30.84
C SER A 419 0.73 -11.72 30.45
N GLN A 420 -0.36 -11.33 31.12
CA GLN A 420 -0.54 -9.96 31.64
C GLN A 420 -1.15 -9.99 33.05
N PRO A 421 -0.81 -9.06 33.96
CA PRO A 421 -1.29 -9.07 35.34
C PRO A 421 -2.79 -8.76 35.41
N PRO A 422 -3.49 -9.18 36.49
CA PRO A 422 -4.92 -9.42 36.45
C PRO A 422 -5.72 -8.12 36.61
N PHE A 423 -6.75 -7.96 35.78
CA PHE A 423 -7.96 -7.24 36.20
C PHE A 423 -9.09 -8.25 36.40
N ASN A 424 -9.56 -8.32 37.65
CA ASN A 424 -10.62 -9.17 38.15
C ASN A 424 -11.96 -8.92 37.43
N THR A 425 -12.52 -9.93 36.77
CA THR A 425 -13.74 -10.68 37.20
C THR A 425 -14.30 -11.55 36.06
N PRO A 426 -15.08 -12.61 36.39
CA PRO A 426 -15.29 -13.75 35.51
C PRO A 426 -16.66 -13.73 34.84
N THR A 427 -16.74 -14.14 33.58
CA THR A 427 -17.95 -14.76 33.02
C THR A 427 -17.56 -15.70 31.89
N ARG A 428 -17.89 -16.99 32.06
CA ARG A 428 -17.86 -18.01 31.01
C ARG A 428 -18.66 -17.53 29.80
N LEU A 429 -18.09 -17.69 28.61
CA LEU A 429 -18.75 -17.43 27.33
C LEU A 429 -19.80 -18.52 27.07
N PRO A 430 -21.04 -18.17 26.67
CA PRO A 430 -21.96 -19.14 26.10
C PRO A 430 -21.51 -19.54 24.69
N SER A 431 -21.53 -20.84 24.43
CA SER A 431 -21.21 -21.48 23.17
C SER A 431 -22.31 -21.27 22.13
N SER A 432 -22.28 -20.18 21.36
CA SER A 432 -23.03 -20.09 20.09
C SER A 432 -22.66 -18.88 19.22
N LEU A 433 -22.12 -19.20 18.03
CA LEU A 433 -22.32 -18.54 16.72
C LEU A 433 -21.74 -17.13 16.52
N VAL A 434 -20.46 -17.09 16.10
CA VAL A 434 -19.94 -16.02 15.24
C VAL A 434 -19.84 -16.60 13.83
N ASN A 435 -20.78 -16.23 12.95
CA ASN A 435 -20.70 -16.61 11.53
C ASN A 435 -19.77 -15.63 10.82
N ILE A 436 -18.55 -16.07 10.49
CA ILE A 436 -17.67 -15.33 9.57
C ILE A 436 -18.21 -15.56 8.17
N PHE A 437 -18.80 -14.53 7.58
CA PHE A 437 -19.14 -14.53 6.16
C PHE A 437 -17.99 -13.86 5.41
N ILE A 438 -17.11 -14.68 4.83
CA ILE A 438 -16.25 -14.21 3.75
C ILE A 438 -17.12 -14.29 2.50
N PRO A 439 -17.60 -13.17 1.93
CA PRO A 439 -18.29 -13.22 0.65
C PRO A 439 -17.40 -13.99 -0.32
N LYS A 440 -18.00 -14.96 -1.05
CA LYS A 440 -17.36 -15.74 -2.11
C LYS A 440 -16.32 -14.86 -2.77
N ILE A 441 -15.07 -15.33 -2.77
CA ILE A 441 -13.92 -14.70 -3.41
C ILE A 441 -14.35 -14.20 -4.78
N LEU A 442 -14.82 -12.96 -4.82
CA LEU A 442 -15.00 -12.19 -6.02
C LEU A 442 -13.61 -11.65 -6.23
N LEU A 443 -12.80 -12.43 -6.95
CA LEU A 443 -11.60 -11.96 -7.62
C LEU A 443 -12.05 -10.90 -8.62
N SER A 444 -12.41 -9.73 -8.11
CA SER A 444 -12.47 -8.53 -8.90
C SER A 444 -11.04 -8.10 -9.11
N THR A 445 -10.45 -8.53 -10.22
CA THR A 445 -9.27 -7.89 -10.81
C THR A 445 -9.57 -6.49 -11.34
N SER A 446 -10.79 -5.98 -11.15
CA SER A 446 -11.04 -4.56 -11.32
C SER A 446 -10.30 -3.81 -10.21
N LYS A 447 -9.34 -2.98 -10.62
CA LYS A 447 -9.04 -1.75 -9.90
C LYS A 447 -10.37 -1.01 -9.79
N MET A 448 -11.16 -1.31 -8.76
CA MET A 448 -12.18 -0.38 -8.31
C MET A 448 -11.38 0.83 -7.84
N ASN A 449 -11.28 1.82 -8.73
CA ASN A 449 -11.05 3.20 -8.36
C ASN A 449 -12.26 3.64 -7.53
N TYR A 450 -12.46 3.05 -6.35
CA TYR A 450 -13.02 3.84 -5.28
C TYR A 450 -12.02 4.96 -5.10
N GLY A 451 -12.47 6.19 -5.35
CA GLY A 451 -11.86 7.37 -4.79
C GLY A 451 -11.93 7.32 -3.27
N ILE A 452 -11.33 6.30 -2.63
CA ILE A 452 -10.64 6.52 -1.38
C ILE A 452 -9.63 7.56 -1.76
N CYS A 453 -9.90 8.78 -1.31
CA CYS A 453 -8.96 9.87 -1.38
C CYS A 453 -7.61 9.39 -0.84
N LYS A 454 -6.72 8.93 -1.73
CA LYS A 454 -5.29 9.25 -1.66
C LYS A 454 -5.20 10.77 -1.81
N MET A 455 -5.68 11.49 -0.80
CA MET A 455 -5.38 12.90 -0.60
C MET A 455 -4.00 12.93 0.03
N ALA A 456 -3.00 12.97 -0.85
CA ALA A 456 -1.61 13.30 -0.57
C ALA A 456 -1.41 14.79 -0.31
#